data_AF-A0A8T6P0Y5-F1
#
_entry.id   AF-A0A8T6P0Y5-F1
#
_cell.length_a   1.000
_cell.length_b   1.000
_cell.length_c   1.000
_cell.angle_alpha   90.00
_cell.angle_beta   90.00
_cell.angle_gamma   90.00
#
_symmetry.space_group_name_H-M   'P 1'
#
loop_
_entity.id
_entity.type
_entity.pdbx_description
1 polymer ?
#
loop_
_entity_poly.entity_id
_entity_poly.type
_entity_poly.pdbx_seq_one_letter_code
_entity_poly.pdbx_strand_id
1 'polypeptide(L)'
;MPNLQSLQFDMRGWRVSKADAHRVVWRRDSSQDAVSLTYFDQPPRLPVDLGDVDGVRRYYRQGATQQGGGVIEIDVLLRLDLELVRTLFKFPQPPATTVYLGSINIPFADFHYVIKVQTKQIGLSTDRDEIVRQELLEAGEISQDPATGQLTGWFVDPYDPLILAQVLRSRADDAQYDPRFPDHALTRARSSLKAITDSLNLDEELANADAFSPQAADQRGDGNGQHHTDPDSL
;
A
#
# COMPACT_ATOMS: atom_id res chain seq x y z
N MET A 1 -23.94 -11.68 9.90
CA MET A 1 -23.14 -10.56 10.43
C MET A 1 -21.78 -10.65 9.78
N PRO A 2 -21.28 -9.54 9.21
CA PRO A 2 -19.98 -9.48 8.57
C PRO A 2 -18.87 -10.05 9.45
N ASN A 3 -18.01 -10.86 8.85
CA ASN A 3 -16.83 -11.45 9.46
C ASN A 3 -15.77 -11.74 8.38
N LEU A 4 -14.66 -12.38 8.74
CA LEU A 4 -13.59 -12.69 7.78
C LEU A 4 -14.04 -13.52 6.56
N GLN A 5 -15.03 -14.40 6.71
CA GLN A 5 -15.48 -15.29 5.64
C GLN A 5 -16.37 -14.59 4.61
N SER A 6 -16.95 -13.45 5.00
CA SER A 6 -17.85 -12.65 4.16
C SER A 6 -17.13 -11.98 2.99
N LEU A 7 -15.80 -11.86 3.07
CA LEU A 7 -14.93 -11.31 2.02
C LEU A 7 -13.95 -12.37 1.54
N GLN A 8 -13.98 -12.68 0.25
CA GLN A 8 -13.16 -13.74 -0.35
C GLN A 8 -12.32 -13.18 -1.50
N PHE A 9 -11.15 -13.79 -1.72
CA PHE A 9 -10.28 -13.51 -2.86
C PHE A 9 -9.35 -14.71 -3.10
N ASP A 10 -8.76 -14.75 -4.29
CA ASP A 10 -7.92 -15.88 -4.70
C ASP A 10 -6.56 -15.86 -3.97
N MET A 11 -6.35 -16.87 -3.14
CA MET A 11 -5.09 -17.13 -2.42
C MET A 11 -4.43 -18.45 -2.83
N ARG A 12 -4.72 -18.96 -4.03
CA ARG A 12 -4.01 -20.13 -4.58
C ARG A 12 -2.50 -19.89 -4.60
N GLY A 13 -1.74 -20.88 -4.14
CA GLY A 13 -0.28 -20.79 -4.03
C GLY A 13 0.22 -20.05 -2.78
N TRP A 14 -0.68 -19.55 -1.93
CA TRP A 14 -0.34 -19.04 -0.61
C TRP A 14 -0.78 -20.02 0.48
N ARG A 15 -0.05 -20.05 1.60
CA ARG A 15 -0.35 -20.90 2.75
C ARG A 15 -0.74 -20.07 3.95
N VAL A 16 -1.81 -20.46 4.62
CA VAL A 16 -2.19 -19.87 5.91
C VAL A 16 -1.07 -20.12 6.91
N SER A 17 -0.57 -19.06 7.53
CA SER A 17 0.49 -19.10 8.54
C SER A 17 0.00 -18.74 9.94
N LYS A 18 -0.99 -17.85 10.03
CA LYS A 18 -1.70 -17.50 11.27
C LYS A 18 -3.16 -17.21 10.93
N ALA A 19 -4.08 -17.57 11.82
CA ALA A 19 -5.49 -17.23 11.68
C ALA A 19 -6.16 -17.16 13.06
N ASP A 20 -7.02 -16.16 13.24
CA ASP A 20 -7.94 -15.99 14.36
C ASP A 20 -9.30 -15.47 13.84
N ALA A 21 -10.18 -15.03 14.75
CA ALA A 21 -11.52 -14.58 14.39
C ALA A 21 -11.55 -13.25 13.59
N HIS A 22 -10.52 -12.42 13.72
CA HIS A 22 -10.44 -11.07 13.14
C HIS A 22 -9.33 -10.93 12.09
N ARG A 23 -8.40 -11.88 12.02
CA ARG A 23 -7.31 -11.84 11.06
C ARG A 23 -6.91 -13.20 10.53
N VAL A 24 -6.52 -13.23 9.26
CA VAL A 24 -5.81 -14.35 8.65
C VAL A 24 -4.58 -13.83 7.91
N VAL A 25 -3.46 -14.55 8.02
CA VAL A 25 -2.17 -14.21 7.42
C VAL A 25 -1.70 -15.37 6.56
N TRP A 26 -1.50 -15.10 5.28
CA TRP A 26 -0.89 -16.03 4.35
C TRP A 26 0.56 -15.66 4.04
N ARG A 27 1.38 -16.67 3.77
CA ARG A 27 2.75 -16.53 3.30
C ARG A 27 3.00 -17.45 2.11
N ARG A 28 3.97 -17.10 1.29
CA ARG A 28 4.42 -17.93 0.16
C ARG A 28 5.79 -18.50 0.50
N ASP A 29 5.92 -19.83 0.52
CA ASP A 29 7.12 -20.53 1.00
C ASP A 29 8.44 -20.05 0.38
N SER A 30 8.42 -19.66 -0.90
CA SER A 30 9.60 -19.26 -1.67
C SER A 30 10.00 -17.79 -1.51
N SER A 31 9.23 -16.99 -0.74
CA SER A 31 9.43 -15.54 -0.59
C SER A 31 9.17 -15.10 0.85
N GLN A 32 9.72 -13.96 1.28
CA GLN A 32 9.31 -13.32 2.54
C GLN A 32 8.03 -12.47 2.36
N ASP A 33 7.26 -12.73 1.30
CA ASP A 33 6.03 -12.01 1.04
C ASP A 33 4.92 -12.53 1.96
N ALA A 34 4.11 -11.61 2.45
CA ALA A 34 2.97 -11.90 3.30
C ALA A 34 1.74 -11.14 2.82
N VAL A 35 0.59 -11.78 2.92
CA VAL A 35 -0.72 -11.16 2.74
C VAL A 35 -1.49 -11.35 4.04
N SER A 36 -2.21 -10.33 4.49
CA SER A 36 -3.16 -10.50 5.59
C SER A 36 -4.49 -9.86 5.28
N LEU A 37 -5.57 -10.51 5.69
CA LEU A 37 -6.90 -9.91 5.77
C LEU A 37 -7.21 -9.66 7.24
N THR A 38 -7.60 -8.43 7.56
CA THR A 38 -8.09 -8.07 8.89
C THR A 38 -9.52 -7.51 8.76
N TYR A 39 -10.41 -7.99 9.61
CA TYR A 39 -11.76 -7.46 9.82
C TYR A 39 -11.79 -6.58 11.07
N PHE A 40 -12.36 -5.39 10.94
CA PHE A 40 -12.58 -4.46 12.05
C PHE A 40 -14.08 -4.20 12.20
N ASP A 41 -14.61 -4.50 13.38
CA ASP A 41 -16.02 -4.30 13.78
C ASP A 41 -16.32 -2.86 14.20
N GLN A 42 -15.61 -1.90 13.60
CA GLN A 42 -15.76 -0.46 13.83
C GLN A 42 -15.64 0.30 12.51
N PRO A 43 -16.26 1.49 12.40
CA PRO A 43 -16.12 2.34 11.23
C PRO A 43 -14.65 2.63 10.90
N PRO A 44 -14.29 2.76 9.61
CA PRO A 44 -12.96 3.16 9.22
C PRO A 44 -12.68 4.59 9.71
N ARG A 45 -11.47 4.81 10.23
CA ARG A 45 -11.03 6.12 10.75
C ARG A 45 -10.53 7.04 9.63
N LEU A 46 -11.25 7.09 8.50
CA LEU A 46 -10.96 7.95 7.36
C LEU A 46 -11.83 9.21 7.47
N PRO A 47 -11.25 10.41 7.67
CA PRO A 47 -12.01 11.63 7.93
C PRO A 47 -12.50 12.34 6.66
N VAL A 48 -12.39 11.68 5.50
CA VAL A 48 -12.65 12.26 4.19
C VAL A 48 -13.54 11.33 3.38
N ASP A 49 -14.35 11.93 2.52
CA ASP A 49 -15.13 11.21 1.52
C ASP A 49 -14.20 10.58 0.46
N LEU A 50 -14.55 9.41 -0.06
CA LEU A 50 -13.72 8.73 -1.07
C LEU A 50 -13.72 9.46 -2.42
N GLY A 51 -14.74 10.27 -2.70
CA GLY A 51 -14.75 11.20 -3.83
C GLY A 51 -13.74 12.34 -3.71
N ASP A 52 -13.29 12.68 -2.48
CA ASP A 52 -12.16 13.61 -2.27
C ASP A 52 -10.83 12.86 -2.35
N VAL A 53 -10.46 12.48 -3.58
CA VAL A 53 -9.24 11.71 -3.86
C VAL A 53 -7.98 12.40 -3.33
N ASP A 54 -7.92 13.73 -3.39
CA ASP A 54 -6.78 14.49 -2.86
C ASP A 54 -6.76 14.51 -1.33
N GLY A 55 -7.94 14.57 -0.69
CA GLY A 55 -8.13 14.31 0.74
C GLY A 55 -7.62 12.94 1.17
N VAL A 56 -8.01 11.89 0.44
CA VAL A 56 -7.57 10.50 0.69
C VAL A 56 -6.04 10.41 0.55
N ARG A 57 -5.47 10.94 -0.53
CA ARG A 57 -4.01 10.98 -0.74
C ARG A 57 -3.28 11.70 0.38
N ARG A 58 -3.81 12.84 0.83
CA ARG A 58 -3.22 13.61 1.93
C ARG A 58 -3.22 12.82 3.23
N TYR A 59 -4.35 12.21 3.59
CA TYR A 59 -4.49 11.40 4.80
C TYR A 59 -3.49 10.24 4.84
N TYR A 60 -3.44 9.43 3.79
CA TYR A 60 -2.56 8.27 3.73
C TYR A 60 -1.09 8.64 3.62
N ARG A 61 -0.75 9.71 2.88
CA ARG A 61 0.62 10.25 2.84
C ARG A 61 1.08 10.67 4.23
N GLN A 62 0.26 11.41 4.97
CA GLN A 62 0.60 11.85 6.32
C GLN A 62 0.91 10.66 7.23
N GLY A 63 0.06 9.62 7.22
CA GLY A 63 0.29 8.40 7.99
C GLY A 63 1.59 7.67 7.60
N ALA A 64 1.89 7.56 6.30
CA ALA A 64 3.12 6.94 5.82
C ALA A 64 4.36 7.75 6.22
N THR A 65 4.35 9.07 6.05
CA THR A 65 5.47 9.95 6.42
C THR A 65 5.75 9.93 7.92
N GLN A 66 4.71 9.92 8.77
CA GLN A 66 4.87 9.80 10.22
C GLN A 66 5.56 8.50 10.64
N GLN A 67 5.46 7.45 9.84
CA GLN A 67 6.12 6.16 10.05
C GLN A 67 7.46 6.04 9.30
N GLY A 68 7.99 7.14 8.75
CA GLY A 68 9.25 7.14 8.00
C GLY A 68 9.16 6.50 6.61
N GLY A 69 7.95 6.38 6.05
CA GLY A 69 7.70 5.85 4.71
C GLY A 69 7.45 6.92 3.65
N GLY A 70 7.53 6.50 2.40
CA GLY A 70 7.20 7.29 1.21
C GLY A 70 6.05 6.69 0.43
N VAL A 71 5.28 7.56 -0.23
CA VAL A 71 4.15 7.17 -1.08
C VAL A 71 4.64 6.71 -2.45
N ILE A 72 4.12 5.59 -2.93
CA ILE A 72 4.28 5.14 -4.32
C ILE A 72 2.97 5.33 -5.07
N GLU A 73 1.88 4.78 -4.55
CA GLU A 73 0.53 4.85 -5.13
C GLU A 73 -0.53 4.98 -4.03
N ILE A 74 -1.55 5.78 -4.28
CA ILE A 74 -2.80 5.92 -3.52
C ILE A 74 -3.90 6.20 -4.55
N ASP A 75 -4.79 5.23 -4.73
CA ASP A 75 -5.91 5.29 -5.66
C ASP A 75 -7.22 4.95 -4.95
N VAL A 76 -8.30 5.62 -5.35
CA VAL A 76 -9.67 5.20 -5.05
C VAL A 76 -10.17 4.43 -6.27
N LEU A 77 -10.62 3.20 -6.06
CA LEU A 77 -11.04 2.26 -7.11
C LEU A 77 -12.51 1.90 -6.91
N LEU A 78 -13.23 1.62 -7.99
CA LEU A 78 -14.57 1.04 -7.94
C LEU A 78 -14.51 -0.45 -8.32
N ARG A 79 -14.97 -1.32 -7.43
CA ARG A 79 -15.02 -2.78 -7.66
C ARG A 79 -16.22 -3.38 -6.94
N LEU A 80 -17.05 -4.16 -7.66
CA LEU A 80 -18.28 -4.75 -7.11
C LEU A 80 -19.20 -3.69 -6.49
N ASP A 81 -19.34 -2.54 -7.17
CA ASP A 81 -20.09 -1.36 -6.71
C ASP A 81 -19.65 -0.77 -5.36
N LEU A 82 -18.45 -1.16 -4.88
CA LEU A 82 -17.79 -0.59 -3.70
C LEU A 82 -16.62 0.30 -4.11
N GLU A 83 -16.53 1.46 -3.46
CA GLU A 83 -15.33 2.27 -3.48
C GLU A 83 -14.31 1.70 -2.48
N LEU A 84 -13.08 1.46 -2.96
CA LEU A 84 -11.97 0.93 -2.17
C LEU A 84 -10.78 1.88 -2.28
N VAL A 85 -10.00 1.99 -1.19
CA VAL A 85 -8.72 2.70 -1.24
C VAL A 85 -7.59 1.71 -1.37
N ARG A 86 -6.89 1.74 -2.51
CA ARG A 86 -5.65 1.00 -2.72
C ARG A 86 -4.47 1.91 -2.41
N THR A 87 -3.58 1.46 -1.54
CA THR A 87 -2.33 2.17 -1.23
C THR A 87 -1.12 1.30 -1.48
N LEU A 88 0.01 1.93 -1.74
CA LEU A 88 1.32 1.31 -1.83
C LEU A 88 2.38 2.29 -1.35
N PHE A 89 3.12 1.88 -0.33
CA PHE A 89 4.16 2.65 0.31
C PHE A 89 5.49 1.91 0.26
N LYS A 90 6.59 2.65 0.44
CA LYS A 90 7.90 2.08 0.72
C LYS A 90 8.44 2.56 2.05
N PHE A 91 9.07 1.63 2.76
CA PHE A 91 9.71 1.86 4.05
C PHE A 91 11.15 1.37 3.98
N PRO A 92 12.14 2.26 4.05
CA PRO A 92 13.54 1.87 4.24
C PRO A 92 13.69 1.11 5.57
N GLN A 93 14.42 0.00 5.55
CA GLN A 93 14.62 -0.89 6.69
C GLN A 93 16.10 -1.29 6.82
N PRO A 94 16.70 -1.20 8.02
CA PRO A 94 18.08 -1.64 8.22
C PRO A 94 18.28 -3.16 8.03
N PRO A 95 19.45 -3.64 7.55
CA PRO A 95 20.49 -2.87 6.87
C PRO A 95 20.17 -2.70 5.37
N ALA A 96 19.90 -1.47 4.93
CA ALA A 96 19.74 -1.06 3.52
C ALA A 96 18.74 -1.87 2.67
N THR A 97 17.66 -2.37 3.28
CA THR A 97 16.55 -3.01 2.56
C THR A 97 15.38 -2.05 2.41
N THR A 98 14.49 -2.31 1.45
CA THR A 98 13.20 -1.63 1.35
C THR A 98 12.09 -2.66 1.49
N VAL A 99 11.13 -2.35 2.36
CA VAL A 99 9.86 -3.07 2.44
C VAL A 99 8.81 -2.27 1.70
N TYR A 100 8.09 -2.95 0.82
CA TYR A 100 6.93 -2.37 0.14
C TYR A 100 5.67 -2.89 0.83
N LEU A 101 4.82 -1.95 1.24
CA LEU A 101 3.58 -2.23 1.95
C LEU A 101 2.41 -1.70 1.13
N GLY A 102 1.69 -2.62 0.52
CA GLY A 102 0.43 -2.39 -0.17
C GLY A 102 -0.77 -2.62 0.73
N SER A 103 -1.87 -1.92 0.49
CA SER A 103 -3.15 -2.27 1.11
C SER A 103 -4.35 -2.03 0.18
N ILE A 104 -5.43 -2.78 0.41
CA ILE A 104 -6.77 -2.53 -0.10
C ILE A 104 -7.65 -2.33 1.13
N ASN A 105 -8.17 -1.12 1.29
CA ASN A 105 -9.07 -0.74 2.36
C ASN A 105 -10.49 -0.76 1.78
N ILE A 106 -11.37 -1.56 2.38
CA ILE A 106 -12.74 -1.77 1.92
C ILE A 106 -13.66 -1.26 3.04
N PRO A 107 -14.07 0.02 2.97
CA PRO A 107 -14.82 0.67 4.02
C PRO A 107 -16.33 0.45 3.85
N PHE A 108 -17.01 0.23 4.97
CA PHE A 108 -18.47 0.26 5.11
C PHE A 108 -18.84 1.28 6.20
N ALA A 109 -20.14 1.53 6.40
CA ALA A 109 -20.61 2.48 7.41
C ALA A 109 -20.12 2.15 8.83
N ASP A 110 -20.27 0.87 9.24
CA ASP A 110 -20.05 0.45 10.63
C ASP A 110 -18.83 -0.45 10.85
N PHE A 111 -18.20 -0.91 9.78
CA PHE A 111 -17.07 -1.85 9.81
C PHE A 111 -16.16 -1.65 8.61
N HIS A 112 -14.99 -2.28 8.59
CA HIS A 112 -14.14 -2.28 7.41
C HIS A 112 -13.22 -3.49 7.35
N TYR A 113 -12.75 -3.78 6.14
CA TYR A 113 -11.69 -4.75 5.91
C TYR A 113 -10.42 -4.05 5.43
N VAL A 114 -9.28 -4.60 5.84
CA VAL A 114 -7.99 -4.21 5.29
C VAL A 114 -7.26 -5.47 4.83
N ILE A 115 -7.00 -5.53 3.52
CA ILE A 115 -6.07 -6.52 2.96
C ILE A 115 -4.72 -5.85 2.84
N LYS A 116 -3.70 -6.36 3.54
CA LYS A 116 -2.32 -5.88 3.43
C LYS A 116 -1.48 -6.85 2.62
N VAL A 117 -0.62 -6.30 1.76
CA VAL A 117 0.42 -7.04 1.04
C VAL A 117 1.76 -6.47 1.47
N GLN A 118 2.60 -7.30 2.06
CA GLN A 118 3.96 -6.94 2.42
C GLN A 118 4.92 -7.74 1.54
N THR A 119 5.83 -7.05 0.87
CA THR A 119 6.92 -7.68 0.15
C THR A 119 8.23 -7.07 0.60
N LYS A 120 9.26 -7.91 0.66
CA LYS A 120 10.61 -7.48 1.02
C LYS A 120 11.55 -7.81 -0.12
N GLN A 121 12.46 -6.88 -0.41
CA GLN A 121 13.59 -7.17 -1.28
C GLN A 121 14.56 -8.07 -0.52
N ILE A 122 14.82 -9.29 -1.02
CA ILE A 122 15.71 -10.26 -0.39
C ILE A 122 16.94 -10.47 -1.26
N GLY A 123 18.12 -10.17 -0.72
CA GLY A 123 19.39 -10.28 -1.42
C GLY A 123 19.71 -9.05 -2.26
N LEU A 124 20.71 -9.18 -3.12
CA LEU A 124 21.15 -8.11 -4.05
C LEU A 124 20.14 -7.84 -5.18
N SER A 125 18.90 -8.32 -5.05
CA SER A 125 17.89 -8.38 -6.11
C SER A 125 17.85 -7.09 -6.93
N THR A 126 18.35 -7.26 -8.16
CA THR A 126 18.04 -6.50 -9.38
C THR A 126 18.25 -5.00 -9.28
N ASP A 127 19.21 -4.53 -10.07
CA ASP A 127 19.53 -3.15 -10.43
C ASP A 127 18.34 -2.38 -11.04
N ARG A 128 17.10 -2.52 -10.58
CA ARG A 128 15.97 -1.74 -11.08
C ARG A 128 16.27 -0.26 -10.93
N ASP A 129 16.64 0.16 -9.73
CA ASP A 129 17.01 1.55 -9.46
C ASP A 129 18.25 1.95 -10.26
N GLU A 130 19.29 1.12 -10.30
CA GLU A 130 20.53 1.48 -11.00
C GLU A 130 20.39 1.50 -12.52
N ILE A 131 19.77 0.48 -13.14
CA ILE A 131 19.50 0.42 -14.58
C ILE A 131 18.62 1.59 -15.01
N VAL A 132 17.51 1.82 -14.31
CA VAL A 132 16.61 2.93 -14.66
C VAL A 132 17.31 4.27 -14.44
N ARG A 133 18.12 4.42 -13.38
CA ARG A 133 18.89 5.64 -13.15
C ARG A 133 19.88 5.90 -14.29
N GLN A 134 20.62 4.89 -14.73
CA GLN A 134 21.56 5.03 -15.86
C GLN A 134 20.82 5.39 -17.15
N GLU A 135 19.73 4.71 -17.47
CA GLU A 135 18.91 5.01 -18.66
C GLU A 135 18.39 6.46 -18.65
N LEU A 136 17.91 6.94 -17.50
CA LEU A 136 17.41 8.32 -17.39
C LEU A 136 18.53 9.37 -17.39
N LEU A 137 19.73 9.03 -16.91
CA LEU A 137 20.91 9.90 -17.02
C LEU A 137 21.37 10.00 -18.48
N GLU A 138 21.46 8.88 -19.19
CA GLU A 138 21.82 8.84 -20.60
C GLU A 138 20.80 9.59 -21.48
N ALA A 139 19.51 9.51 -21.12
CA ALA A 139 18.43 10.26 -21.77
C ALA A 139 18.38 11.75 -21.39
N GLY A 140 19.13 12.18 -20.37
CA GLY A 140 19.10 13.56 -19.86
C GLY A 140 17.82 13.94 -19.11
N GLU A 141 17.00 12.96 -18.70
CA GLU A 141 15.77 13.19 -17.93
C GLU A 141 16.04 13.48 -16.45
N ILE A 142 17.16 12.99 -15.95
CA ILE A 142 17.70 13.32 -14.63
C ILE A 142 19.15 13.75 -14.78
N SER A 143 19.69 14.45 -13.77
CA SER A 143 21.09 14.85 -13.76
C SER A 143 21.75 14.47 -12.45
N GLN A 144 23.07 14.24 -12.50
CA GLN A 144 23.89 14.01 -11.33
C GLN A 144 24.93 15.12 -11.20
N ASP A 145 24.97 15.76 -10.04
CA ASP A 145 26.02 16.72 -9.72
C ASP A 145 27.38 15.98 -9.60
N PRO A 146 28.41 16.33 -10.40
CA PRO A 146 29.68 15.59 -10.39
C PRO A 146 30.49 15.72 -9.09
N ALA A 147 30.25 16.76 -8.28
CA ALA A 147 31.01 17.03 -7.06
C ALA A 147 30.39 16.36 -5.83
N THR A 148 29.06 16.31 -5.78
CA THR A 148 28.29 15.83 -4.61
C THR A 148 27.63 14.48 -4.85
N GLY A 149 27.49 14.06 -6.11
CA GLY A 149 26.74 12.87 -6.51
C GLY A 149 25.22 13.02 -6.38
N GLN A 150 24.71 14.21 -6.04
CA GLN A 150 23.29 14.47 -5.84
C GLN A 150 22.52 14.32 -7.16
N LEU A 151 21.40 13.58 -7.13
CA LEU A 151 20.53 13.40 -8.27
C LEU A 151 19.40 14.43 -8.27
N THR A 152 19.24 15.13 -9.38
CA THR A 152 18.12 16.05 -9.63
C THR A 152 17.07 15.35 -10.49
N GLY A 153 15.79 15.41 -10.09
CA GLY A 153 14.68 14.79 -10.82
C GLY A 153 14.48 13.29 -10.55
N TRP A 154 15.33 12.66 -9.74
CA TRP A 154 15.24 11.24 -9.41
C TRP A 154 14.18 10.91 -8.36
N PHE A 155 14.07 11.74 -7.31
CA PHE A 155 13.09 11.57 -6.24
C PHE A 155 12.00 12.63 -6.34
N VAL A 156 10.74 12.21 -6.45
CA VAL A 156 9.58 13.10 -6.60
C VAL A 156 8.36 12.50 -5.87
N ASP A 157 7.46 13.32 -5.35
CA ASP A 157 6.15 12.81 -4.93
C ASP A 157 5.33 12.44 -6.18
N PRO A 158 4.60 11.32 -6.17
CA PRO A 158 3.84 10.85 -7.34
C PRO A 158 2.68 11.76 -7.76
N TYR A 159 2.22 12.68 -6.89
CA TYR A 159 1.02 13.49 -7.12
C TYR A 159 1.28 14.99 -7.07
N ASP A 160 2.30 15.45 -6.34
CA ASP A 160 2.64 16.86 -6.24
C ASP A 160 4.17 17.08 -6.16
N PRO A 161 4.83 17.52 -7.24
CA PRO A 161 6.29 17.68 -7.27
C PRO A 161 6.83 18.73 -6.28
N LEU A 162 5.97 19.55 -5.68
CA LEU A 162 6.36 20.54 -4.66
C LEU A 162 6.45 19.92 -3.25
N ILE A 163 5.94 18.71 -3.06
CA ILE A 163 6.03 18.01 -1.77
C ILE A 163 7.46 17.49 -1.57
N LEU A 164 8.06 17.92 -0.46
CA LEU A 164 9.34 17.42 0.03
C LEU A 164 9.10 16.50 1.24
N ALA A 165 9.70 15.32 1.22
CA ALA A 165 9.63 14.35 2.32
C ALA A 165 10.96 13.62 2.48
N GLN A 166 11.18 13.01 3.66
CA GLN A 166 12.38 12.23 3.94
C GLN A 166 12.51 11.03 3.01
N VAL A 167 11.37 10.40 2.68
CA VAL A 167 11.29 9.28 1.74
C VAL A 167 10.32 9.65 0.64
N LEU A 168 10.83 9.75 -0.58
CA LEU A 168 10.06 10.04 -1.79
C LEU A 168 10.17 8.88 -2.77
N ARG A 169 9.17 8.77 -3.66
CA ARG A 169 9.18 7.81 -4.77
C ARG A 169 10.39 8.09 -5.68
N SER A 170 11.11 7.04 -6.08
CA SER A 170 12.14 7.18 -7.13
C SER A 170 11.48 7.05 -8.50
N ARG A 171 12.12 7.57 -9.56
CA ARG A 171 11.63 7.34 -10.94
C ARG A 171 11.56 5.85 -11.28
N ALA A 172 12.48 5.04 -10.75
CA ALA A 172 12.45 3.59 -10.89
C ALA A 172 11.20 2.93 -10.30
N ASP A 173 10.57 3.52 -9.29
CA ASP A 173 9.33 2.96 -8.73
C ASP A 173 8.15 3.01 -9.71
N ASP A 174 8.26 3.63 -10.90
CA ASP A 174 7.17 3.67 -11.89
C ASP A 174 6.73 2.30 -12.41
N ALA A 175 5.42 2.09 -12.50
CA ALA A 175 4.82 0.83 -12.92
C ALA A 175 5.22 0.41 -14.35
N GLN A 176 5.62 1.36 -15.21
CA GLN A 176 6.12 1.04 -16.56
C GLN A 176 7.33 0.12 -16.57
N TYR A 177 8.12 0.10 -15.48
CA TYR A 177 9.30 -0.76 -15.37
C TYR A 177 8.97 -2.17 -14.87
N ASP A 178 7.79 -2.40 -14.30
CA ASP A 178 7.42 -3.68 -13.71
C ASP A 178 7.61 -4.88 -14.65
N PRO A 179 7.24 -4.82 -15.95
CA PRO A 179 7.45 -5.95 -16.87
C PRO A 179 8.92 -6.35 -17.06
N ARG A 180 9.86 -5.42 -16.88
CA ARG A 180 11.32 -5.66 -16.97
C ARG A 180 11.88 -6.26 -15.68
N PHE A 181 11.18 -6.09 -14.56
CA PHE A 181 11.62 -6.51 -13.23
C PHE A 181 10.55 -7.34 -12.51
N PRO A 182 10.13 -8.49 -13.06
CA PRO A 182 9.03 -9.30 -12.51
C PRO A 182 9.30 -9.79 -11.09
N ASP A 183 10.56 -10.06 -10.76
CA ASP A 183 10.97 -10.55 -9.45
C ASP A 183 11.24 -9.45 -8.43
N HIS A 184 11.16 -8.16 -8.81
CA HIS A 184 11.39 -7.07 -7.88
C HIS A 184 10.24 -6.94 -6.87
N ALA A 185 10.54 -6.67 -5.59
CA ALA A 185 9.54 -6.64 -4.53
C ALA A 185 8.36 -5.70 -4.83
N LEU A 186 8.63 -4.49 -5.34
CA LEU A 186 7.58 -3.57 -5.77
C LEU A 186 6.64 -4.17 -6.84
N THR A 187 7.21 -4.83 -7.85
CA THR A 187 6.44 -5.50 -8.92
C THR A 187 5.57 -6.61 -8.35
N ARG A 188 6.11 -7.41 -7.43
CA ARG A 188 5.36 -8.47 -6.74
C ARG A 188 4.24 -7.91 -5.86
N ALA A 189 4.47 -6.78 -5.19
CA ALA A 189 3.46 -6.10 -4.40
C ALA A 189 2.28 -5.63 -5.28
N ARG A 190 2.56 -4.93 -6.38
CA ARG A 190 1.53 -4.50 -7.35
C ARG A 190 0.79 -5.68 -7.96
N SER A 191 1.50 -6.72 -8.36
CA SER A 191 0.92 -7.94 -8.94
C SER A 191 -0.03 -8.62 -7.95
N SER A 192 0.37 -8.70 -6.67
CA SER A 192 -0.46 -9.28 -5.61
C SER A 192 -1.69 -8.43 -5.32
N LEU A 193 -1.53 -7.11 -5.18
CA LEU A 193 -2.66 -6.18 -5.01
C LEU A 193 -3.65 -6.32 -6.16
N LYS A 194 -3.17 -6.32 -7.42
CA LYS A 194 -4.02 -6.47 -8.60
C LYS A 194 -4.76 -7.81 -8.59
N ALA A 195 -4.06 -8.92 -8.38
CA ALA A 195 -4.68 -10.25 -8.36
C ALA A 195 -5.75 -10.37 -7.26
N ILE A 196 -5.48 -9.81 -6.08
CA ILE A 196 -6.44 -9.76 -4.98
C ILE A 196 -7.65 -8.92 -5.38
N THR A 197 -7.47 -7.68 -5.83
CA THR A 197 -8.57 -6.79 -6.25
C THR A 197 -9.43 -7.41 -7.35
N ASP A 198 -8.81 -8.03 -8.36
CA ASP A 198 -9.51 -8.65 -9.49
C ASP A 198 -10.30 -9.89 -9.05
N SER A 199 -9.86 -10.60 -8.01
CA SER A 199 -10.51 -11.82 -7.50
C SER A 199 -11.41 -11.59 -6.29
N LEU A 200 -11.57 -10.34 -5.84
CA LEU A 200 -12.50 -10.00 -4.76
C LEU A 200 -13.89 -10.56 -5.07
N ASN A 201 -14.49 -11.14 -4.03
CA ASN A 201 -15.86 -11.63 -4.01
C ASN A 201 -16.48 -11.30 -2.65
N LEU A 202 -17.76 -10.93 -2.68
CA LEU A 202 -18.52 -10.51 -1.51
C LEU A 202 -19.66 -11.49 -1.29
N ASP A 203 -19.88 -11.89 -0.05
CA ASP A 203 -21.12 -12.55 0.33
C ASP A 203 -22.29 -11.55 0.33
N GLU A 204 -23.51 -12.07 0.26
CA GLU A 204 -24.75 -11.27 0.13
C GLU A 204 -24.89 -10.22 1.24
N GLU A 205 -24.43 -10.51 2.46
CA GLU A 205 -24.48 -9.55 3.56
C GLU A 205 -23.57 -8.33 3.36
N LEU A 206 -22.43 -8.48 2.67
CA LEU A 206 -21.56 -7.34 2.33
C LEU A 206 -22.11 -6.56 1.14
N ALA A 207 -22.70 -7.25 0.17
CA ALA A 207 -23.31 -6.61 -0.99
C ALA A 207 -24.49 -5.68 -0.61
N ASN A 208 -25.14 -5.96 0.52
CA ASN A 208 -26.27 -5.18 1.04
C ASN A 208 -25.89 -4.28 2.23
N ALA A 209 -24.60 -4.22 2.61
CA ALA A 209 -24.16 -3.38 3.72
C ALA A 209 -24.17 -1.90 3.33
N ASP A 210 -24.42 -1.03 4.31
CA ASP A 210 -24.42 0.42 4.08
C ASP A 210 -23.03 0.93 3.67
N ALA A 211 -23.02 1.76 2.63
CA ALA A 211 -21.80 2.37 2.11
C ALA A 211 -21.14 3.26 3.15
N PHE A 212 -19.82 3.36 3.08
CA PHE A 212 -19.06 4.27 3.91
C PHE A 212 -19.47 5.73 3.68
N SER A 213 -19.58 6.47 4.79
CA SER A 213 -19.69 7.92 4.80
C SER A 213 -18.76 8.44 5.89
N PRO A 214 -17.95 9.48 5.62
CA PRO A 214 -17.07 10.04 6.63
C PRO A 214 -17.89 10.57 7.80
N GLN A 215 -17.68 10.02 8.99
CA GLN A 215 -18.25 10.59 10.19
C GLN A 215 -17.58 11.95 10.43
N ALA A 216 -18.39 12.99 10.68
CA ALA A 216 -17.86 14.27 11.13
C ALA A 216 -16.97 14.01 12.36
N ALA A 217 -15.73 14.49 12.32
CA ALA A 217 -14.78 14.30 13.42
C ALA A 217 -15.43 14.74 14.74
N ASP A 218 -15.76 13.79 15.60
CA ASP A 218 -16.28 14.11 16.93
C ASP A 218 -15.19 14.89 17.64
N GLN A 219 -15.47 16.14 18.03
CA GLN A 219 -14.55 17.05 18.71
C GLN A 219 -14.30 16.63 20.17
N ARG A 220 -14.15 15.33 20.42
CA ARG A 220 -13.71 14.79 21.69
C ARG A 220 -12.28 14.35 21.50
N GLY A 221 -11.39 15.28 21.83
CA GLY A 221 -9.97 15.02 21.88
C GLY A 221 -9.71 13.82 22.78
N ASP A 222 -9.06 12.82 22.20
CA ASP A 222 -8.03 12.06 22.89
C ASP A 222 -6.93 11.83 21.87
N GLY A 223 -5.84 12.57 22.07
CA GLY A 223 -4.61 12.41 21.33
C GLY A 223 -4.03 11.04 21.60
N ASN A 224 -4.32 10.09 20.73
CA ASN A 224 -3.42 8.97 20.47
C ASN A 224 -3.77 8.38 19.10
N GLY A 225 -3.13 8.92 18.06
CA GLY A 225 -3.08 8.32 16.73
C GLY A 225 -2.27 7.03 16.78
N GLN A 226 -2.80 6.00 17.46
CA GLN A 226 -2.32 4.64 17.30
C GLN A 226 -2.89 4.10 15.99
N HIS A 227 -2.17 4.38 14.90
CA HIS A 227 -2.16 3.41 13.81
C HIS A 227 -1.78 2.08 14.44
N HIS A 228 -2.68 1.09 14.36
CA HIS A 228 -2.44 -0.23 14.92
C HIS A 228 -1.29 -0.86 14.15
N THR A 229 -0.07 -0.61 14.62
CA THR A 229 1.13 -1.37 14.33
C THR A 229 0.88 -2.73 14.94
N ASP A 230 0.52 -3.65 14.07
CA ASP A 230 0.62 -5.05 14.39
C ASP A 230 2.10 -5.37 14.65
N PRO A 231 2.47 -5.90 15.82
CA PRO A 231 3.87 -6.19 16.17
C PRO A 231 4.49 -7.27 15.28
N ASP A 232 3.70 -7.93 14.43
CA ASP A 232 4.16 -8.83 13.36
C ASP A 232 4.34 -8.16 11.98
N SER A 233 4.03 -6.85 11.87
CA SER A 233 4.24 -6.04 10.67
C SER A 233 5.53 -5.21 10.80
N LEU A 234 6.62 -5.89 11.16
CA LEU A 234 8.04 -5.66 10.82
C LEU A 234 8.88 -6.79 11.43
#